data_AF-A0A536GQ75-F1
#
_entry.id   AF-A0A536GQ75-F1
#
_cell.length_a   1.000
_cell.length_b   1.000
_cell.length_c   1.000
_cell.angle_alpha   90.00
_cell.angle_beta   90.00
_cell.angle_gamma   90.00
#
_symmetry.space_group_name_H-M   'P 1'
#
loop_
_entity.id
_entity.type
_entity.pdbx_description
1 polymer ?
#
loop_
_entity_poly.entity_id
_entity_poly.type
_entity_poly.pdbx_seq_one_letter_code
_entity_poly.pdbx_strand_id
1 'polypeptide(L)'
;MRVTLEAGVTAVRDAAGAPAGLKIAVERGIVIGPRMQVAVSMISQTGGHGDGFYPCCVDLGLFGIRFYDVPGGVADGVEEVRKATREILRAGADWIKLATSGGVLSTSDSPKSSQLTVEEIAAAVYEAEAQDKRCMAHAQGSQGIKNALLAGITSIEHGVYLTDELLDMMIDRQVYLVPT
;
A
#
# COMPACT_ATOMS: atom_id res chain seq x y z
N MET A 1 1.77 20.24 2.41
CA MET A 1 0.63 20.09 1.47
C MET A 1 0.27 21.35 0.68
N ARG A 2 0.54 22.58 1.18
CA ARG A 2 0.29 23.83 0.43
C ARG A 2 0.93 23.85 -0.97
N VAL A 3 2.22 23.49 -1.07
CA VAL A 3 2.94 23.45 -2.37
C VAL A 3 2.23 22.53 -3.38
N THR A 4 1.73 21.37 -2.94
CA THR A 4 0.97 20.45 -3.79
C THR A 4 -0.31 21.09 -4.34
N LEU A 5 -1.03 21.85 -3.49
CA LEU A 5 -2.24 22.55 -3.89
C LEU A 5 -1.94 23.73 -4.83
N GLU A 6 -0.89 24.50 -4.54
CA GLU A 6 -0.41 25.60 -5.39
C GLU A 6 0.05 25.11 -6.76
N ALA A 7 0.49 23.85 -6.87
CA ALA A 7 0.79 23.19 -8.14
C ALA A 7 -0.47 22.74 -8.92
N GLY A 8 -1.68 23.02 -8.42
CA GLY A 8 -2.95 22.70 -9.07
C GLY A 8 -3.51 21.32 -8.73
N VAL A 9 -2.83 20.52 -7.91
CA VAL A 9 -3.34 19.22 -7.45
C VAL A 9 -4.34 19.45 -6.32
N THR A 10 -5.63 19.15 -6.57
CA THR A 10 -6.73 19.41 -5.61
C THR A 10 -7.20 18.17 -4.86
N ALA A 11 -6.75 16.98 -5.25
CA ALA A 11 -6.99 15.73 -4.55
C ALA A 11 -5.76 14.81 -4.65
N VAL A 12 -5.47 14.07 -3.58
CA VAL A 12 -4.37 13.10 -3.52
C VAL A 12 -4.84 11.80 -2.88
N ARG A 13 -4.27 10.68 -3.33
CA ARG A 13 -4.35 9.39 -2.65
C ARG A 13 -2.96 9.07 -2.10
N ASP A 14 -2.81 9.19 -0.78
CA ASP A 14 -1.59 8.81 -0.08
C ASP A 14 -1.40 7.29 -0.13
N ALA A 15 -0.16 6.85 -0.37
CA ALA A 15 0.20 5.46 -0.59
C ALA A 15 0.95 4.83 0.59
N ALA A 16 0.86 5.44 1.78
CA ALA A 16 1.32 5.04 3.12
C ALA A 16 2.11 6.17 3.80
N GLY A 17 1.92 6.34 5.11
CA GLY A 17 2.65 7.28 5.96
C GLY A 17 1.85 8.51 6.38
N ALA A 18 0.85 8.95 5.61
CA ALA A 18 -0.02 10.03 6.06
C ALA A 18 -1.08 9.50 7.06
N PRO A 19 -1.07 9.94 8.34
CA PRO A 19 -2.09 9.53 9.30
C PRO A 19 -3.45 10.14 8.94
N ALA A 20 -4.55 9.51 9.36
CA ALA A 20 -5.89 10.04 9.15
C ALA A 20 -6.09 11.43 9.79
N GLY A 21 -5.34 11.74 10.85
CA GLY A 21 -5.32 13.08 11.46
C GLY A 21 -4.93 14.19 10.49
N LEU A 22 -4.01 13.94 9.55
CA LEU A 22 -3.62 14.92 8.53
C LEU A 22 -4.78 15.22 7.57
N LYS A 23 -5.49 14.16 7.12
CA LYS A 23 -6.71 14.31 6.30
C LYS A 23 -7.76 15.13 7.04
N ILE A 24 -8.05 14.79 8.31
CA ILE A 24 -9.03 15.51 9.14
C ILE A 24 -8.64 16.98 9.31
N ALA A 25 -7.35 17.28 9.49
CA ALA A 25 -6.88 18.65 9.62
C ALA A 25 -7.07 19.46 8.32
N VAL A 26 -6.89 18.82 7.15
CA VAL A 26 -7.19 19.46 5.86
C VAL A 26 -8.69 19.68 5.67
N GLU A 27 -9.52 18.68 5.98
CA GLU A 27 -10.99 18.79 5.88
C GLU A 27 -11.56 19.87 6.80
N ARG A 28 -10.95 20.08 7.97
CA ARG A 28 -11.32 21.15 8.91
C ARG A 28 -10.70 22.51 8.59
N GLY A 29 -9.89 22.62 7.53
CA GLY A 29 -9.21 23.86 7.15
C GLY A 29 -8.09 24.30 8.11
N ILE A 30 -7.63 23.42 9.00
CA ILE A 30 -6.50 23.68 9.91
C ILE A 30 -5.19 23.68 9.12
N VAL A 31 -5.07 22.79 8.14
CA VAL A 31 -3.91 22.69 7.24
C VAL A 31 -4.37 22.94 5.80
N ILE A 32 -3.68 23.83 5.08
CA ILE A 32 -3.94 24.05 3.66
C ILE A 32 -3.36 22.88 2.85
N GLY A 33 -4.24 22.19 2.11
CA GLY A 33 -3.86 21.07 1.27
C GLY A 33 -5.01 20.58 0.36
N PRO A 34 -4.70 19.66 -0.57
CA PRO A 34 -5.71 18.97 -1.38
C PRO A 34 -6.58 18.04 -0.54
N ARG A 35 -7.77 17.69 -1.04
CA ARG A 35 -8.58 16.61 -0.46
C ARG A 35 -7.76 15.31 -0.43
N MET A 36 -7.83 14.56 0.65
CA MET A 36 -6.98 13.39 0.85
C MET A 36 -7.80 12.10 0.97
N GLN A 37 -7.30 11.05 0.33
CA GLN A 37 -7.58 9.66 0.69
C GLN A 37 -6.29 9.07 1.25
N VAL A 38 -6.34 8.41 2.41
CA VAL A 38 -5.11 7.94 3.09
C VAL A 38 -5.04 6.42 3.20
N ALA A 39 -3.84 5.88 3.02
CA ALA A 39 -3.57 4.47 3.30
C ALA A 39 -3.12 4.24 4.75
N VAL A 40 -2.66 5.29 5.43
CA VAL A 40 -2.12 5.26 6.81
C VAL A 40 -0.81 4.48 6.92
N SER A 41 -0.83 3.19 6.58
CA SER A 41 0.32 2.29 6.62
C SER A 41 0.35 1.38 5.39
N MET A 42 1.45 0.66 5.20
CA MET A 42 1.61 -0.33 4.13
C MET A 42 1.73 -1.72 4.76
N ILE A 43 0.88 -2.65 4.33
CA ILE A 43 1.03 -4.06 4.69
C ILE A 43 2.19 -4.65 3.88
N SER A 44 3.16 -5.24 4.57
CA SER A 44 4.32 -5.93 4.02
C SER A 44 4.56 -7.21 4.80
N GLN A 45 5.15 -8.22 4.18
CA GLN A 45 5.68 -9.37 4.92
C GLN A 45 6.98 -9.01 5.64
N THR A 46 7.42 -9.88 6.56
CA THR A 46 8.76 -9.81 7.15
C THR A 46 9.84 -9.87 6.05
N GLY A 47 10.81 -8.96 6.15
CA GLY A 47 11.88 -8.78 5.16
C GLY A 47 11.41 -8.22 3.82
N GLY A 48 10.15 -7.75 3.74
CA GLY A 48 9.53 -7.20 2.55
C GLY A 48 9.79 -5.70 2.33
N HIS A 49 9.17 -5.13 1.30
CA HIS A 49 9.44 -3.74 0.88
C HIS A 49 9.11 -2.70 1.95
N GLY A 50 8.09 -2.99 2.77
CA GLY A 50 7.67 -2.12 3.88
C GLY A 50 8.37 -2.39 5.21
N ASP A 51 9.27 -3.38 5.28
CA ASP A 51 9.97 -3.74 6.51
C ASP A 51 11.25 -2.90 6.67
N GLY A 52 11.27 -2.09 7.73
CA GLY A 52 12.38 -1.20 8.09
C GLY A 52 13.49 -1.88 8.88
N PHE A 53 13.42 -3.20 9.08
CA PHE A 53 14.39 -3.95 9.87
C PHE A 53 15.67 -4.24 9.07
N TYR A 54 16.81 -3.74 9.55
CA TYR A 54 18.12 -3.92 8.92
C TYR A 54 18.89 -5.13 9.49
N PRO A 55 19.82 -5.74 8.73
CA PRO A 55 20.65 -6.84 9.21
C PRO A 55 21.48 -6.55 10.47
N CYS A 56 21.71 -5.28 10.81
CA CYS A 56 22.34 -4.85 12.06
C CYS A 56 21.40 -4.82 13.27
N CYS A 57 20.20 -5.40 13.15
CA CYS A 57 19.16 -5.45 14.19
C CYS A 57 18.61 -4.08 14.59
N VAL A 58 18.66 -3.11 13.68
CA VAL A 58 18.06 -1.79 13.86
C VAL A 58 16.82 -1.68 12.98
N ASP A 59 15.71 -1.29 13.59
CA ASP A 59 14.47 -0.98 12.87
C ASP A 59 14.33 0.54 12.74
N LEU A 60 14.43 1.02 11.49
CA LEU A 60 14.28 2.45 11.17
C LEU A 60 12.87 2.81 10.71
N GLY A 61 11.94 1.85 10.68
CA GLY A 61 10.61 2.02 10.11
C GLY A 61 10.60 2.11 8.59
N LEU A 62 9.41 2.35 8.03
CA LEU A 62 9.15 2.39 6.60
C LEU A 62 10.04 3.43 5.89
N PHE A 63 10.96 2.97 5.04
CA PHE A 63 11.95 3.80 4.32
C PHE A 63 12.76 4.74 5.23
N GLY A 64 13.09 4.28 6.43
CA GLY A 64 13.86 5.06 7.40
C GLY A 64 13.05 6.10 8.16
N ILE A 65 11.72 6.08 8.02
CA ILE A 65 10.81 6.96 8.75
C ILE A 65 9.96 6.11 9.69
N ARG A 66 10.05 6.43 10.98
CA ARG A 66 9.22 5.80 12.01
C ARG A 66 7.99 6.66 12.30
N PHE A 67 6.84 6.17 11.85
CA PHE A 67 5.54 6.76 12.13
C PHE A 67 4.98 6.14 13.42
N TYR A 68 5.04 6.88 14.52
CA TYR A 68 4.58 6.40 15.83
C TYR A 68 3.07 6.49 16.04
N ASP A 69 2.40 7.24 15.17
CA ASP A 69 0.98 7.56 15.23
C ASP A 69 0.13 6.71 14.26
N VAL A 70 0.73 5.71 13.62
CA VAL A 70 0.05 4.77 12.71
C VAL A 70 0.32 3.32 13.14
N PRO A 71 -0.60 2.37 12.89
CA PRO A 71 -0.36 0.96 13.15
C PRO A 71 0.79 0.41 12.30
N GLY A 72 1.51 -0.58 12.85
CA GLY A 72 2.53 -1.33 12.13
C GLY A 72 1.96 -2.06 10.91
N GLY A 73 2.82 -2.28 9.92
CA GLY A 73 2.43 -2.88 8.64
C GLY A 73 3.04 -4.26 8.36
N VAL A 74 4.00 -4.71 9.15
CA VAL A 74 4.63 -6.03 8.96
C VAL A 74 3.70 -7.12 9.51
N ALA A 75 3.29 -8.05 8.64
CA ALA A 75 2.37 -9.14 8.98
C ALA A 75 2.63 -10.36 8.11
N ASP A 76 2.67 -11.55 8.73
CA ASP A 76 2.93 -12.82 8.04
C ASP A 76 1.78 -13.82 8.27
N GLY A 77 1.27 -14.38 7.18
CA GLY A 77 0.13 -15.28 7.19
C GLY A 77 -1.21 -14.55 7.15
N VAL A 78 -2.22 -15.28 6.68
CA VAL A 78 -3.60 -14.78 6.44
C VAL A 78 -4.19 -14.09 7.67
N GLU A 79 -4.02 -14.66 8.86
CA GLU A 79 -4.63 -14.13 10.08
C GLU A 79 -3.95 -12.85 10.58
N GLU A 80 -2.63 -12.73 10.41
CA GLU A 80 -1.93 -11.49 10.74
C GLU A 80 -2.26 -10.38 9.75
N VAL A 81 -2.29 -10.69 8.45
CA VAL A 81 -2.70 -9.72 7.42
C VAL A 81 -4.13 -9.24 7.63
N ARG A 82 -5.04 -10.14 8.02
CA ARG A 82 -6.42 -9.80 8.40
C ARG A 82 -6.44 -8.84 9.59
N LYS A 83 -5.69 -9.15 10.64
CA LYS A 83 -5.59 -8.30 11.84
C LYS A 83 -5.00 -6.93 11.50
N ALA A 84 -3.88 -6.88 10.77
CA ALA A 84 -3.22 -5.64 10.36
C ALA A 84 -4.16 -4.76 9.52
N THR A 85 -4.88 -5.36 8.57
CA THR A 85 -5.88 -4.67 7.76
C THR A 85 -6.95 -4.00 8.63
N ARG A 86 -7.50 -4.74 9.61
CA ARG A 86 -8.49 -4.19 10.55
C ARG A 86 -7.94 -3.07 11.42
N GLU A 87 -6.69 -3.17 11.86
CA GLU A 87 -6.02 -2.13 12.65
C GLU A 87 -5.79 -0.85 11.84
N ILE A 88 -5.41 -0.98 10.56
CA ILE A 88 -5.25 0.12 9.60
C ILE A 88 -6.61 0.78 9.30
N LEU A 89 -7.67 -0.02 9.08
CA LEU A 89 -9.03 0.50 8.91
C LEU A 89 -9.50 1.25 10.16
N ARG A 90 -9.29 0.69 11.36
CA ARG A 90 -9.59 1.36 12.64
C ARG A 90 -8.85 2.70 12.78
N ALA A 91 -7.64 2.80 12.25
CA ALA A 91 -6.85 4.03 12.24
C ALA A 91 -7.35 5.09 11.23
N GLY A 92 -8.37 4.78 10.43
CA GLY A 92 -9.05 5.72 9.55
C GLY A 92 -8.58 5.68 8.09
N ALA A 93 -8.01 4.56 7.63
CA ALA A 93 -7.62 4.40 6.23
C ALA A 93 -8.84 4.42 5.28
N ASP A 94 -8.69 5.10 4.14
CA ASP A 94 -9.62 5.06 3.01
C ASP A 94 -9.28 3.96 2.01
N TRP A 95 -8.02 3.52 2.00
CA TRP A 95 -7.48 2.48 1.13
C TRP A 95 -6.51 1.60 1.90
N ILE A 96 -6.39 0.34 1.52
CA ILE A 96 -5.37 -0.56 2.04
C ILE A 96 -4.23 -0.66 1.03
N LYS A 97 -3.01 -0.35 1.48
CA LYS A 97 -1.81 -0.48 0.67
C LYS A 97 -1.10 -1.79 1.03
N LEU A 98 -0.74 -2.58 0.02
CA LEU A 98 0.07 -3.79 0.17
C LEU A 98 1.37 -3.69 -0.65
N ALA A 99 2.43 -4.34 -0.19
CA ALA A 99 3.63 -4.64 -0.97
C ALA A 99 3.57 -6.08 -1.48
N THR A 100 3.31 -6.27 -2.77
CA THR A 100 3.23 -7.61 -3.39
C THR A 100 4.47 -7.96 -4.21
N SER A 101 5.43 -7.06 -4.25
CA SER A 101 6.81 -7.33 -4.66
C SER A 101 7.77 -6.54 -3.79
N GLY A 102 9.05 -6.89 -3.90
CA GLY A 102 10.11 -6.00 -3.48
C GLY A 102 10.12 -4.68 -4.25
N GLY A 103 10.97 -3.74 -3.82
CA GLY A 103 11.03 -2.40 -4.40
C GLY A 103 12.44 -1.83 -4.48
N VAL A 104 12.55 -0.67 -5.13
CA VAL A 104 13.86 -0.05 -5.46
C VAL A 104 14.60 0.40 -4.18
N LEU A 105 13.86 0.76 -3.15
CA LEU A 105 14.39 1.25 -1.87
C LEU A 105 14.51 0.15 -0.81
N SER A 106 14.18 -1.10 -1.15
CA SER A 106 14.25 -2.21 -0.20
C SER A 106 15.68 -2.50 0.23
N THR A 107 15.81 -2.94 1.47
CA THR A 107 17.10 -3.29 2.10
C THR A 107 17.48 -4.75 1.83
N SER A 108 16.49 -5.64 1.76
CA SER A 108 16.66 -7.10 1.79
C SER A 108 16.01 -7.85 0.62
N ASP A 109 15.33 -7.16 -0.29
CA ASP A 109 14.61 -7.78 -1.41
C ASP A 109 15.05 -7.23 -2.79
N SER A 110 14.38 -7.68 -3.84
CA SER A 110 14.53 -7.18 -5.20
C SER A 110 13.17 -6.79 -5.78
N PRO A 111 13.08 -5.76 -6.64
CA PRO A 111 11.87 -5.43 -7.39
C PRO A 111 11.20 -6.59 -8.13
N LYS A 112 11.99 -7.62 -8.49
CA LYS A 112 11.49 -8.81 -9.19
C LYS A 112 10.94 -9.89 -8.26
N SER A 113 11.30 -9.86 -6.98
CA SER A 113 10.85 -10.84 -5.99
C SER A 113 9.40 -10.59 -5.62
N SER A 114 8.54 -11.58 -5.80
CA SER A 114 7.16 -11.53 -5.31
C SER A 114 7.13 -11.53 -3.78
N GLN A 115 6.18 -10.81 -3.22
CA GLN A 115 5.89 -10.74 -1.79
C GLN A 115 4.40 -10.98 -1.57
N LEU A 116 4.08 -11.54 -0.41
CA LEU A 116 2.76 -12.01 -0.01
C LEU A 116 2.20 -13.12 -0.95
N THR A 117 1.50 -14.08 -0.36
CA THR A 117 0.75 -15.08 -1.11
C THR A 117 -0.56 -14.50 -1.61
N VAL A 118 -1.21 -15.18 -2.55
CA VAL A 118 -2.54 -14.79 -3.04
C VAL A 118 -3.56 -14.78 -1.90
N GLU A 119 -3.47 -15.74 -0.98
CA GLU A 119 -4.37 -15.89 0.17
C GLU A 119 -4.20 -14.73 1.17
N GLU A 120 -2.96 -14.30 1.42
CA GLU A 120 -2.66 -13.15 2.26
C GLU A 120 -3.23 -11.86 1.66
N ILE A 121 -2.99 -11.62 0.36
CA ILE A 121 -3.53 -10.44 -0.32
C ILE A 121 -5.06 -10.48 -0.35
N ALA A 122 -5.66 -11.63 -0.62
CA ALA A 122 -7.11 -11.80 -0.66
C ALA A 122 -7.76 -11.56 0.71
N ALA A 123 -7.07 -11.90 1.81
CA ALA A 123 -7.54 -11.61 3.15
C ALA A 123 -7.66 -10.09 3.40
N ALA A 124 -6.66 -9.31 2.97
CA ALA A 124 -6.72 -7.86 3.06
C ALA A 124 -7.82 -7.26 2.15
N VAL A 125 -7.95 -7.76 0.92
CA VAL A 125 -9.01 -7.35 -0.01
C VAL A 125 -10.38 -7.58 0.61
N TYR A 126 -10.64 -8.77 1.16
CA TYR A 126 -11.90 -9.08 1.83
C TYR A 126 -12.22 -8.12 2.98
N GLU A 127 -11.26 -7.86 3.87
CA GLU A 127 -11.48 -6.97 5.02
C GLU A 127 -11.69 -5.50 4.60
N ALA A 128 -11.03 -5.06 3.53
CA ALA A 128 -11.25 -3.73 2.96
C ALA A 128 -12.66 -3.61 2.35
N GLU A 129 -13.07 -4.57 1.53
CA GLU A 129 -14.38 -4.58 0.89
C GLU A 129 -15.53 -4.69 1.90
N ALA A 130 -15.33 -5.43 3.00
CA ALA A 130 -16.29 -5.51 4.11
C ALA A 130 -16.59 -4.15 4.77
N GLN A 131 -15.76 -3.13 4.50
CA GLN A 131 -15.97 -1.73 4.93
C GLN A 131 -16.11 -0.75 3.76
N ASP A 132 -16.50 -1.24 2.58
CA ASP A 132 -16.64 -0.46 1.34
C ASP A 132 -15.35 0.28 0.94
N LYS A 133 -14.18 -0.29 1.28
CA LYS A 133 -12.85 0.21 0.93
C LYS A 133 -12.22 -0.63 -0.17
N ARG A 134 -11.07 -0.16 -0.65
CA ARG A 134 -10.34 -0.76 -1.78
C ARG A 134 -8.87 -0.94 -1.45
N CYS A 135 -8.23 -1.83 -2.19
CA CYS A 135 -6.81 -2.14 -2.02
C CYS A 135 -5.98 -1.65 -3.21
N MET A 136 -4.77 -1.17 -2.93
CA MET A 136 -3.75 -0.86 -3.93
C MET A 136 -2.46 -1.65 -3.63
N ALA A 137 -1.78 -2.15 -4.66
CA ALA A 137 -0.56 -2.93 -4.49
C ALA A 137 0.65 -2.17 -5.05
N HIS A 138 1.69 -1.99 -4.25
CA HIS A 138 3.04 -1.84 -4.79
C HIS A 138 3.42 -3.16 -5.47
N ALA A 139 3.54 -3.14 -6.79
CA ALA A 139 3.91 -4.32 -7.56
C ALA A 139 4.76 -3.94 -8.79
N GLN A 140 6.02 -4.36 -8.76
CA GLN A 140 6.95 -4.21 -9.88
C GLN A 140 7.10 -5.53 -10.62
N GLY A 141 7.53 -6.58 -9.91
CA GLY A 141 7.79 -7.90 -10.49
C GLY A 141 6.52 -8.61 -10.98
N SER A 142 6.61 -9.26 -12.14
CA SER A 142 5.47 -9.88 -12.83
C SER A 142 4.70 -10.88 -11.97
N GLN A 143 5.38 -11.69 -11.15
CA GLN A 143 4.72 -12.66 -10.26
C GLN A 143 3.95 -11.95 -9.13
N GLY A 144 4.49 -10.86 -8.57
CA GLY A 144 3.81 -10.05 -7.56
C GLY A 144 2.58 -9.33 -8.10
N ILE A 145 2.66 -8.84 -9.34
CA ILE A 145 1.51 -8.30 -10.08
C ILE A 145 0.46 -9.40 -10.26
N LYS A 146 0.85 -10.57 -10.78
CA LYS A 146 -0.06 -11.70 -11.00
C LYS A 146 -0.78 -12.11 -9.71
N ASN A 147 -0.06 -12.22 -8.59
CA ASN A 147 -0.65 -12.56 -7.30
C ASN A 147 -1.70 -11.52 -6.87
N ALA A 148 -1.39 -10.23 -7.01
CA ALA A 148 -2.32 -9.15 -6.69
C ALA A 148 -3.59 -9.18 -7.55
N LEU A 149 -3.45 -9.45 -8.86
CA LEU A 149 -4.59 -9.57 -9.77
C LEU A 149 -5.47 -10.79 -9.44
N LEU A 150 -4.87 -11.93 -9.09
CA LEU A 150 -5.61 -13.13 -8.67
C LEU A 150 -6.35 -12.91 -7.34
N ALA A 151 -5.80 -12.11 -6.45
CA ALA A 151 -6.37 -11.80 -5.14
C ALA A 151 -7.47 -10.72 -5.16
N GLY A 152 -7.72 -10.06 -6.31
CA GLY A 152 -8.77 -9.05 -6.45
C GLY A 152 -8.34 -7.62 -6.10
N ILE A 153 -7.05 -7.27 -6.28
CA ILE A 153 -6.58 -5.90 -6.06
C ILE A 153 -7.32 -4.89 -6.96
N THR A 154 -7.54 -3.66 -6.47
CA THR A 154 -8.21 -2.61 -7.25
C THR A 154 -7.24 -1.79 -8.10
N SER A 155 -6.02 -1.54 -7.63
CA SER A 155 -4.99 -0.85 -8.42
C SER A 155 -3.59 -1.43 -8.24
N ILE A 156 -2.82 -1.44 -9.32
CA ILE A 156 -1.40 -1.75 -9.37
C ILE A 156 -0.63 -0.43 -9.44
N GLU A 157 0.26 -0.22 -8.49
CA GLU A 157 1.20 0.90 -8.47
C GLU A 157 2.54 0.47 -9.07
N HIS A 158 3.17 1.36 -9.83
CA HIS A 158 4.38 1.15 -10.63
C HIS A 158 4.15 0.29 -11.89
N GLY A 159 3.93 -1.02 -11.73
CA GLY A 159 3.71 -1.94 -12.87
C GLY A 159 4.91 -2.11 -13.80
N VAL A 160 6.14 -2.06 -13.27
CA VAL A 160 7.39 -2.00 -14.05
C VAL A 160 7.58 -3.19 -14.99
N TYR A 161 7.25 -4.41 -14.56
CA TYR A 161 7.42 -5.64 -15.33
C TYR A 161 6.08 -6.24 -15.80
N LEU A 162 5.13 -5.38 -16.21
CA LEU A 162 3.91 -5.82 -16.87
C LEU A 162 4.23 -6.57 -18.18
N THR A 163 3.45 -7.61 -18.45
CA THR A 163 3.48 -8.39 -19.69
C THR A 163 2.10 -8.32 -20.35
N ASP A 164 2.00 -8.71 -21.62
CA ASP A 164 0.72 -8.74 -22.33
C ASP A 164 -0.33 -9.60 -21.60
N GLU A 165 0.06 -10.76 -21.08
CA GLU A 165 -0.82 -11.62 -20.25
C GLU A 165 -1.36 -10.86 -19.02
N LEU A 166 -0.51 -10.09 -18.34
CA LEU A 166 -0.92 -9.34 -17.15
C LEU A 166 -1.80 -8.14 -17.51
N LEU A 167 -1.55 -7.50 -18.66
CA LEU A 167 -2.41 -6.43 -19.17
C LEU A 167 -3.81 -6.96 -19.51
N ASP A 168 -3.90 -8.12 -20.16
CA ASP A 168 -5.18 -8.79 -20.43
C ASP A 168 -5.91 -9.10 -19.12
N MET A 169 -5.21 -9.65 -18.12
CA MET A 169 -5.79 -9.90 -16.80
C MET A 169 -6.31 -8.63 -16.12
N MET A 170 -5.59 -7.51 -16.23
CA MET A 170 -6.00 -6.21 -15.69
C MET A 170 -7.24 -5.66 -16.38
N ILE A 171 -7.32 -5.78 -17.70
CA ILE A 171 -8.50 -5.35 -18.49
C ILE A 171 -9.71 -6.17 -18.08
N ASP A 172 -9.59 -7.50 -18.05
CA ASP A 172 -10.68 -8.41 -17.68
C ASP A 172 -11.23 -8.16 -16.27
N ARG A 173 -10.35 -7.78 -15.34
CA ARG A 173 -10.69 -7.52 -13.93
C ARG A 173 -10.94 -6.05 -13.62
N GLN A 174 -10.82 -5.17 -14.61
CA GLN A 174 -10.97 -3.72 -14.46
C GLN A 174 -10.04 -3.12 -13.38
N VAL A 175 -8.80 -3.60 -13.34
CA VAL A 175 -7.76 -3.14 -12.40
C VAL A 175 -7.03 -1.94 -12.99
N TYR A 176 -6.88 -0.88 -12.18
CA TYR A 176 -6.21 0.34 -12.61
C TYR A 176 -4.68 0.22 -12.52
N LEU A 177 -3.96 0.80 -13.48
CA LEU A 177 -2.52 1.02 -13.41
C LEU A 177 -2.22 2.46 -12.98
N VAL A 178 -1.34 2.65 -12.01
CA VAL A 178 -0.79 3.95 -11.60
C VAL A 178 0.74 3.93 -11.74
N PRO A 179 1.29 4.37 -12.88
CA PRO A 179 2.74 4.47 -13.08
C PRO A 179 3.34 5.64 -12.28
N THR A 180 4.57 5.49 -11.78
CA THR A 180 5.30 6.54 -11.03
C THR A 180 6.79 6.48 -11.29
#